data_AF-A0A830C4E9-F1
#
_entry.id   AF-A0A830C4E9-F1
#
_cell.length_a   1.000
_cell.length_b   1.000
_cell.length_c   1.000
_cell.angle_alpha   90.00
_cell.angle_beta   90.00
_cell.angle_gamma   90.00
#
_symmetry.space_group_name_H-M   'P 1'
#
loop_
_entity.id
_entity.type
_entity.pdbx_description
1 polymer ?
#
loop_
_entity_poly.entity_id
_entity_poly.type
_entity_poly.pdbx_seq_one_letter_code
_entity_poly.pdbx_strand_id
1 'polypeptide(L)'
;MLVDSLNLGPVSPFDVAAIILAIGMAIIISSWSDNYGDPSNNKDLLTQFRGAAVAIASDEKIALLGAIQSLFEGSMYTFVFLWSPALSPNDEEIPHGFIFATFMLASLSGSSIAARLLPRNTVKVESYMQIVFLVSSAALLIPILTNFLITPSKAKEGGITFAGCLQVLGLCVFKACVGIFWPSIMKMRSQYIPEEA
;
A
#
# COMPACT_ATOMS: atom_id res chain seq x y z
N MET A 1 13.90 4.25 -20.71
CA MET A 1 14.11 2.89 -21.28
C MET A 1 13.16 2.55 -22.44
N LEU A 2 11.83 2.66 -22.37
CA LEU A 2 10.98 2.44 -23.56
C LEU A 2 10.99 3.64 -24.54
N VAL A 3 11.01 4.86 -23.99
CA VAL A 3 11.11 6.13 -24.73
C VAL A 3 12.43 6.22 -25.49
N ASP A 4 13.55 5.86 -24.85
CA ASP A 4 14.90 5.99 -25.43
C ASP A 4 15.26 4.88 -26.42
N SER A 5 14.66 3.68 -26.30
CA SER A 5 14.99 2.54 -27.16
C SER A 5 14.11 2.41 -28.41
N LEU A 6 12.88 2.95 -28.37
CA LEU A 6 11.93 2.91 -29.50
C LEU A 6 11.62 4.29 -30.09
N ASN A 7 12.20 5.38 -29.56
CA ASN A 7 11.96 6.76 -29.99
C ASN A 7 10.46 7.17 -29.96
N LEU A 8 9.66 6.44 -29.18
CA LEU A 8 8.27 6.75 -28.93
C LEU A 8 8.22 7.83 -27.86
N GLY A 9 7.50 8.92 -28.12
CA GLY A 9 7.46 10.09 -27.25
C GLY A 9 7.05 9.78 -25.79
N PRO A 10 7.06 10.77 -24.89
CA PRO A 10 6.84 10.57 -23.46
C PRO A 10 5.49 9.92 -23.08
N VAL A 11 4.56 9.78 -24.03
CA VAL A 11 3.27 9.09 -23.90
C VAL A 11 3.35 7.56 -24.07
N SER A 12 4.46 7.02 -24.56
CA SER A 12 4.62 5.60 -24.86
C SER A 12 4.28 4.62 -23.71
N PRO A 13 4.54 4.93 -22.42
CA PRO A 13 4.17 4.02 -21.33
C PRO A 13 2.65 3.93 -21.14
N PHE A 14 1.92 5.02 -21.40
CA PHE A 14 0.47 5.08 -21.27
C PHE A 14 -0.22 4.30 -22.38
N ASP A 15 0.28 4.42 -23.61
CA ASP A 15 -0.27 3.69 -24.77
C ASP A 15 -0.14 2.17 -24.58
N VAL A 16 1.02 1.70 -24.11
CA VAL A 16 1.24 0.28 -23.82
C VAL A 16 0.33 -0.20 -22.69
N ALA A 17 0.18 0.60 -21.63
CA ALA A 17 -0.72 0.26 -20.52
C ALA A 17 -2.18 0.16 -20.98
N ALA A 18 -2.63 1.05 -21.87
CA ALA A 18 -3.98 1.03 -22.43
C ALA A 18 -4.25 -0.24 -23.26
N ILE A 19 -3.30 -0.67 -24.08
CA ILE A 19 -3.42 -1.91 -24.88
C ILE A 19 -3.56 -3.13 -23.97
N ILE A 20 -2.73 -3.23 -22.92
CA ILE A 20 -2.79 -4.34 -21.96
C ILE A 20 -4.14 -4.36 -21.22
N LEU A 21 -4.64 -3.18 -20.81
CA LEU A 21 -5.95 -3.04 -20.18
C LEU A 21 -7.10 -3.48 -21.10
N ALA A 22 -7.04 -3.12 -22.39
CA ALA A 22 -8.05 -3.52 -23.37
C ALA A 22 -8.11 -5.04 -23.55
N ILE A 23 -6.95 -5.71 -23.58
CA ILE A 23 -6.86 -7.17 -23.61
C ILE A 23 -7.48 -7.77 -22.33
N GLY A 24 -7.14 -7.22 -21.16
CA GLY A 24 -7.72 -7.65 -19.89
C GLY A 24 -9.24 -7.52 -19.85
N MET A 25 -9.79 -6.41 -20.35
CA MET A 25 -11.23 -6.20 -20.47
C MET A 25 -11.89 -7.23 -21.38
N ALA A 26 -11.30 -7.52 -22.55
CA ALA A 26 -11.82 -8.53 -23.46
C ALA A 26 -11.88 -9.92 -22.82
N ILE A 27 -10.84 -10.29 -22.05
CA ILE A 27 -10.81 -11.55 -21.30
C ILE A 27 -11.93 -11.58 -20.25
N ILE A 28 -12.10 -10.52 -19.46
CA ILE A 28 -13.13 -10.45 -18.42
C ILE A 28 -14.52 -10.62 -19.03
N ILE A 29 -14.85 -9.89 -20.10
CA ILE A 29 -16.16 -10.01 -20.78
C ILE A 29 -16.39 -11.43 -21.30
N SER A 30 -15.34 -12.09 -21.79
CA SER A 30 -15.46 -13.43 -22.38
C SER A 30 -15.52 -14.57 -21.34
N SER A 31 -14.86 -14.40 -20.19
CA SER A 31 -14.60 -15.46 -19.24
C SER A 31 -15.40 -15.32 -17.95
N TRP A 32 -15.91 -14.13 -17.64
CA TRP A 32 -16.66 -13.88 -16.41
C TRP A 32 -18.16 -13.89 -16.67
N SER A 33 -18.85 -14.92 -16.14
CA SER A 33 -20.30 -14.98 -16.14
C SER A 33 -20.88 -13.99 -15.13
N ASP A 34 -21.90 -13.23 -15.52
CA ASP A 34 -22.60 -12.31 -14.62
C ASP A 34 -23.15 -13.05 -13.40
N ASN A 35 -22.80 -12.56 -12.20
CA ASN A 35 -23.37 -13.03 -10.95
C ASN A 35 -24.73 -12.35 -10.74
N TYR A 36 -25.78 -12.93 -11.31
CA TYR A 36 -27.15 -12.52 -11.03
C TYR A 36 -27.50 -12.96 -9.60
N GLY A 37 -27.41 -12.03 -8.66
CA GLY A 37 -27.69 -12.27 -7.23
C GLY A 37 -29.06 -12.92 -7.01
N ASP A 38 -29.22 -13.57 -5.86
CA ASP A 38 -30.42 -14.34 -5.55
C ASP A 38 -31.68 -13.43 -5.52
N PRO A 39 -32.66 -13.64 -6.42
CA PRO A 39 -33.87 -12.80 -6.47
C PRO A 39 -34.75 -12.92 -5.22
N SER A 40 -34.49 -13.92 -4.36
CA SER A 40 -35.17 -14.07 -3.07
C SER A 40 -34.64 -13.14 -1.97
N ASN A 41 -33.44 -12.55 -2.14
CA ASN A 41 -32.79 -11.72 -1.13
C ASN A 41 -32.84 -10.22 -1.47
N ASN A 42 -34.01 -9.74 -1.87
CA ASN A 42 -34.30 -8.33 -2.14
C ASN A 42 -34.37 -7.53 -0.82
N LYS A 43 -33.29 -7.58 -0.02
CA LYS A 43 -33.12 -6.78 1.19
C LYS A 43 -32.91 -5.34 0.76
N ASP A 44 -33.84 -4.47 1.17
CA ASP A 44 -33.77 -3.04 0.93
C ASP A 44 -32.39 -2.49 1.37
N LEU A 45 -31.71 -1.75 0.50
CA LEU A 45 -30.32 -1.29 0.74
C LEU A 45 -30.22 -0.50 2.04
N LEU A 46 -31.27 0.26 2.36
CA LEU A 46 -31.39 1.04 3.58
C LEU A 46 -31.37 0.16 4.83
N THR A 47 -31.95 -1.03 4.76
CA THR A 47 -31.94 -2.01 5.85
C THR A 47 -30.56 -2.63 6.03
N GLN A 48 -29.84 -2.91 4.93
CA GLN A 48 -28.44 -3.40 4.98
C GLN A 48 -27.49 -2.34 5.54
N PHE A 49 -27.58 -1.08 5.08
CA PHE A 49 -26.77 0.01 5.62
C PHE A 49 -27.04 0.24 7.11
N ARG A 50 -28.30 0.15 7.54
CA ARG A 50 -28.66 0.24 8.96
C ARG A 50 -28.11 -0.96 9.75
N GLY A 51 -28.20 -2.17 9.22
CA GLY A 51 -27.62 -3.38 9.81
C GLY A 51 -26.10 -3.26 9.98
N ALA A 52 -25.39 -2.82 8.95
CA ALA A 52 -23.96 -2.54 9.00
C ALA A 52 -23.61 -1.44 10.02
N ALA A 53 -24.37 -0.34 10.06
CA ALA A 53 -24.15 0.73 11.03
C ALA A 53 -24.35 0.26 12.48
N VAL A 54 -25.36 -0.58 12.73
CA VAL A 54 -25.59 -1.19 14.05
C VAL A 54 -24.46 -2.17 14.38
N ALA A 55 -24.03 -3.00 13.44
CA ALA A 55 -22.92 -3.95 13.64
C ALA A 55 -21.63 -3.21 14.04
N ILE A 56 -21.27 -2.14 13.30
CA ILE A 56 -20.11 -1.28 13.60
C ILE A 56 -20.25 -0.61 14.98
N ALA A 57 -21.44 -0.13 15.32
CA ALA A 57 -21.67 0.52 16.62
C ALA A 57 -21.69 -0.47 17.80
N SER A 58 -22.08 -1.72 17.55
CA SER A 58 -22.18 -2.77 18.57
C SER A 58 -20.87 -3.47 18.87
N ASP A 59 -19.97 -3.59 17.88
CA ASP A 59 -18.69 -4.26 18.03
C ASP A 59 -17.53 -3.27 17.97
N GLU A 60 -17.00 -2.94 19.15
CA GLU A 60 -15.83 -2.06 19.31
C GLU A 60 -14.62 -2.55 18.48
N LYS A 61 -14.49 -3.86 18.23
CA LYS A 61 -13.39 -4.39 17.42
C LYS A 61 -13.53 -3.98 15.96
N ILE A 62 -14.75 -3.94 15.42
CA ILE A 62 -15.02 -3.50 14.04
C ILE A 62 -14.71 -2.01 13.91
N ALA A 63 -15.15 -1.19 14.87
CA ALA A 63 -14.84 0.23 14.92
C ALA A 63 -13.33 0.49 15.02
N LEU A 64 -12.63 -0.23 15.90
CA LEU A 64 -11.19 -0.13 16.07
C LEU A 64 -10.43 -0.58 14.81
N LEU A 65 -10.87 -1.65 14.16
CA LEU A 65 -10.29 -2.13 12.90
C LEU A 65 -10.41 -1.07 11.80
N GLY A 66 -11.57 -0.42 11.69
CA GLY A 66 -11.79 0.70 10.78
C GLY A 66 -10.92 1.92 11.09
N ALA A 67 -10.75 2.26 12.37
CA ALA A 67 -9.89 3.35 12.80
C ALA A 67 -8.42 3.08 12.47
N ILE A 68 -7.92 1.87 12.75
CA ILE A 68 -6.55 1.45 12.41
C ILE A 68 -6.34 1.50 10.90
N GLN A 69 -7.30 1.00 10.10
CA GLN A 69 -7.20 1.06 8.64
C GLN A 69 -7.12 2.51 8.15
N SER A 70 -8.01 3.38 8.64
CA SER A 70 -8.06 4.79 8.24
C SER A 70 -6.76 5.52 8.58
N LEU A 71 -6.21 5.30 9.78
CA LEU A 71 -4.94 5.90 10.21
C LEU A 71 -3.75 5.41 9.38
N PHE A 72 -3.68 4.10 9.12
CA PHE A 72 -2.59 3.52 8.33
C PHE A 72 -2.66 3.98 6.86
N GLU A 73 -3.85 4.00 6.27
CA GLU A 73 -4.07 4.47 4.91
C GLU A 73 -3.76 5.97 4.78
N GLY A 74 -4.14 6.78 5.77
CA GLY A 74 -3.73 8.18 5.88
C GLY A 74 -2.21 8.37 5.93
N SER A 75 -1.49 7.51 6.66
CA SER A 75 -0.02 7.54 6.69
C SER A 75 0.59 7.17 5.34
N MET A 76 -0.02 6.23 4.60
CA MET A 76 0.41 5.82 3.27
C MET A 76 0.22 6.96 2.24
N TYR A 77 -0.92 7.65 2.26
CA TYR A 77 -1.14 8.81 1.40
C TYR A 77 -0.14 9.94 1.70
N THR A 78 0.08 10.23 2.98
CA THR A 78 1.08 11.21 3.41
C THR A 78 2.48 10.84 2.89
N PHE A 79 2.86 9.57 3.01
CA PHE A 79 4.10 9.06 2.42
C PHE A 79 4.16 9.34 0.91
N VAL A 80 3.11 9.05 0.13
CA VAL A 80 3.11 9.20 -1.33
C VAL A 80 3.34 10.65 -1.77
N PHE A 81 2.90 11.63 -0.98
CA PHE A 81 3.17 13.04 -1.24
C PHE A 81 4.56 13.48 -0.79
N LEU A 82 5.02 13.00 0.37
CA LEU A 82 6.23 13.50 1.02
C LEU A 82 7.51 12.76 0.62
N TRP A 83 7.46 11.56 0.06
CA TRP A 83 8.68 10.80 -0.23
C TRP A 83 9.58 11.48 -1.26
N SER A 84 9.01 12.10 -2.31
CA SER A 84 9.78 12.82 -3.33
C SER A 84 10.50 14.05 -2.77
N PRO A 85 9.81 15.01 -2.11
CA PRO A 85 10.49 16.18 -1.53
C PRO A 85 11.42 15.79 -0.36
N ALA A 86 11.13 14.71 0.37
CA ALA A 86 12.02 14.23 1.41
C ALA A 86 13.35 13.71 0.85
N LEU A 87 13.35 13.08 -0.34
CA LEU A 87 14.55 12.53 -0.96
C LEU A 87 15.37 13.58 -1.74
N SER A 88 14.70 14.56 -2.35
CA SER A 88 15.36 15.60 -3.16
C SER A 88 14.96 17.00 -2.67
N PRO A 89 15.47 17.44 -1.50
CA PRO A 89 15.17 18.77 -0.97
C PRO A 89 15.83 19.91 -1.76
N ASN A 90 16.82 19.61 -2.63
CA ASN A 90 17.59 20.60 -3.42
C ASN A 90 17.46 20.39 -4.94
N ASP A 91 16.40 19.73 -5.43
CA ASP A 91 16.20 19.40 -6.85
C ASP A 91 17.38 18.63 -7.47
N GLU A 92 17.99 17.72 -6.70
CA GLU A 92 18.97 16.78 -7.25
C GLU A 92 18.28 15.83 -8.23
N GLU A 93 18.94 15.57 -9.37
CA GLU A 93 18.47 14.63 -10.41
C GLU A 93 18.57 13.18 -9.90
N ILE A 94 17.59 12.79 -9.09
CA ILE A 94 17.43 11.42 -8.61
C ILE A 94 16.49 10.67 -9.56
N PRO A 95 16.79 9.42 -9.96
CA PRO A 95 15.89 8.59 -10.77
C PRO A 95 14.67 8.14 -9.95
N HIS A 96 13.69 9.04 -9.79
CA HIS A 96 12.46 8.84 -9.02
C HIS A 96 11.72 7.55 -9.43
N GLY A 97 11.68 7.24 -10.73
CA GLY A 97 11.04 6.03 -11.24
C GLY A 97 11.68 4.73 -10.75
N PHE A 98 13.02 4.69 -10.61
CA PHE A 98 13.72 3.50 -10.13
C PHE A 98 13.52 3.29 -8.62
N ILE A 99 13.52 4.38 -7.85
CA ILE A 99 13.24 4.35 -6.41
C ILE A 99 11.80 3.90 -6.17
N PHE A 100 10.85 4.46 -6.93
CA PHE A 100 9.46 4.02 -6.87
C PHE A 100 9.30 2.55 -7.23
N ALA A 101 9.99 2.06 -8.26
CA ALA A 101 9.98 0.63 -8.61
C ALA A 101 10.52 -0.24 -7.45
N THR A 102 11.55 0.23 -6.75
CA THR A 102 12.09 -0.45 -5.56
C THR A 102 11.08 -0.49 -4.42
N PHE A 103 10.33 0.59 -4.20
CA PHE A 103 9.22 0.63 -3.24
C PHE A 103 8.11 -0.36 -3.59
N MET A 104 7.74 -0.46 -4.87
CA MET A 104 6.74 -1.42 -5.32
C MET A 104 7.23 -2.85 -5.14
N LEU A 105 8.51 -3.13 -5.43
CA LEU A 105 9.13 -4.43 -5.19
C LEU A 105 9.14 -4.79 -3.69
N ALA A 106 9.45 -3.83 -2.81
CA ALA A 106 9.38 -4.03 -1.36
C ALA A 106 7.94 -4.33 -0.90
N SER A 107 6.94 -3.66 -1.46
CA SER A 107 5.54 -3.96 -1.14
C SER A 107 5.09 -5.35 -1.62
N LEU A 108 5.61 -5.82 -2.75
CA LEU A 108 5.35 -7.16 -3.27
C LEU A 108 6.01 -8.24 -2.39
N SER A 109 7.23 -8.00 -1.92
CA SER A 109 7.91 -8.91 -0.99
C SER A 109 7.16 -9.01 0.35
N GLY A 110 6.69 -7.88 0.88
CA GLY A 110 5.82 -7.84 2.06
C GLY A 110 4.52 -8.63 1.87
N SER A 111 3.83 -8.44 0.75
CA SER A 111 2.59 -9.17 0.43
C SER A 111 2.84 -10.68 0.33
N SER A 112 3.98 -11.08 -0.22
CA SER A 112 4.39 -12.49 -0.31
C SER A 112 4.66 -13.10 1.06
N ILE A 113 5.25 -12.34 1.99
CA ILE A 113 5.45 -12.76 3.38
C ILE A 113 4.08 -12.96 4.05
N ALA A 114 3.15 -12.00 3.90
CA ALA A 114 1.81 -12.13 4.44
C ALA A 114 1.08 -13.35 3.87
N ALA A 115 1.14 -13.58 2.57
CA ALA A 115 0.53 -14.76 1.93
C ALA A 115 1.04 -16.10 2.50
N ARG A 116 2.28 -16.15 3.00
CA ARG A 116 2.83 -17.34 3.69
C ARG A 116 2.48 -17.41 5.17
N LEU A 117 2.24 -16.27 5.82
CA LEU A 117 1.86 -16.19 7.23
C LEU A 117 0.37 -16.47 7.45
N LEU A 118 -0.50 -15.99 6.56
CA LEU A 118 -1.95 -16.11 6.69
C LEU A 118 -2.48 -17.57 6.79
N PRO A 119 -1.92 -18.57 6.08
CA PRO A 119 -2.35 -19.97 6.22
C PRO A 119 -1.86 -20.64 7.50
N ARG A 120 -0.85 -20.06 8.18
CA ARG A 120 -0.28 -20.65 9.39
C ARG A 120 -1.15 -20.31 10.59
N ASN A 121 -1.81 -21.32 11.14
CA ASN A 121 -2.70 -21.18 12.29
C ASN A 121 -1.97 -20.87 13.62
N THR A 122 -0.63 -20.81 13.59
CA THR A 122 0.22 -20.60 14.77
C THR A 122 0.42 -19.13 15.13
N VAL A 123 0.24 -18.21 14.19
CA VAL A 123 0.45 -16.77 14.42
C VAL A 123 -0.88 -16.04 14.29
N LYS A 124 -1.36 -15.46 15.40
CA LYS A 124 -2.53 -14.58 15.37
C LYS A 124 -2.21 -13.33 14.55
N VAL A 125 -3.15 -12.93 13.70
CA VAL A 125 -3.01 -11.75 12.85
C VAL A 125 -2.76 -10.49 13.67
N GLU A 126 -3.49 -10.36 14.77
CA GLU A 126 -3.37 -9.26 15.72
C GLU A 126 -1.95 -9.09 16.26
N SER A 127 -1.28 -10.19 16.63
CA SER A 127 0.04 -10.14 17.26
C SER A 127 1.14 -9.70 16.30
N TYR A 128 1.17 -10.20 15.06
CA TYR A 128 2.20 -9.74 14.13
C TYR A 128 1.88 -8.35 13.56
N MET A 129 0.61 -7.96 13.46
CA MET A 129 0.23 -6.62 13.00
C MET A 129 0.71 -5.53 13.95
N GLN A 130 0.73 -5.77 15.26
CA GLN A 130 1.36 -4.86 16.22
C GLN A 130 2.84 -4.60 15.90
N ILE A 131 3.58 -5.65 15.55
CA ILE A 131 5.00 -5.55 15.13
C ILE A 131 5.08 -4.75 13.83
N VAL A 132 4.21 -5.02 12.85
CA VAL A 132 4.16 -4.28 11.58
C VAL A 132 3.92 -2.79 11.82
N PHE A 133 3.00 -2.42 12.72
CA PHE A 133 2.75 -1.02 13.07
C PHE A 133 3.92 -0.36 13.78
N LEU A 134 4.58 -1.06 14.72
CA LEU A 134 5.78 -0.56 15.39
C LEU A 134 6.92 -0.32 14.39
N VAL A 135 7.18 -1.29 13.51
CA VAL A 135 8.22 -1.17 12.48
C VAL A 135 7.87 -0.06 11.48
N SER A 136 6.60 0.08 11.11
CA SER A 136 6.14 1.16 10.22
C SER A 136 6.35 2.54 10.85
N SER A 137 6.01 2.69 12.13
CA SER A 137 6.21 3.94 12.87
C SER A 137 7.70 4.28 12.99
N ALA A 138 8.54 3.31 13.36
CA ALA A 138 9.98 3.48 13.40
C ALA A 138 10.57 3.85 12.03
N ALA A 139 10.09 3.21 10.96
CA ALA A 139 10.54 3.49 9.60
C ALA A 139 10.19 4.91 9.13
N LEU A 140 9.02 5.43 9.51
CA LEU A 140 8.60 6.81 9.23
C LEU A 140 9.34 7.85 10.09
N LEU A 141 9.92 7.46 11.22
CA LEU A 141 10.78 8.33 12.03
C LEU A 141 12.19 8.49 11.46
N ILE A 142 12.68 7.51 10.67
CA ILE A 142 14.04 7.55 10.10
C ILE A 142 14.29 8.84 9.29
N PRO A 143 13.44 9.27 8.33
CA PRO A 143 13.64 10.51 7.58
C PRO A 143 13.70 11.76 8.46
N ILE A 144 12.94 11.79 9.57
CA ILE A 144 12.92 12.93 10.49
C ILE A 144 14.23 12.99 11.28
N LEU A 145 14.68 11.84 11.79
CA LEU A 145 15.92 11.72 12.54
C LEU A 145 17.13 12.02 11.67
N THR A 146 17.16 11.56 10.41
CA THR A 146 18.27 11.84 9.49
C THR A 146 18.34 13.33 9.14
N ASN A 147 17.21 14.00 8.92
CA ASN A 147 17.18 15.45 8.70
C ASN A 147 17.62 16.27 9.93
N PHE A 148 17.33 15.79 11.14
CA PHE A 148 17.70 16.49 12.38
C PHE A 148 19.16 16.25 12.81
N LEU A 149 19.67 15.03 12.64
CA LEU A 149 21.01 14.64 13.09
C LEU A 149 22.12 14.93 12.06
N ILE A 150 21.77 14.99 10.77
CA ILE A 150 22.73 15.17 9.68
C ILE A 150 22.43 16.51 9.03
N THR A 151 23.10 17.56 9.50
CA THR A 151 23.11 18.88 8.86
C THR A 151 23.42 18.70 7.37
N PRO A 152 22.65 19.30 6.44
CA PRO A 152 22.90 19.15 5.02
C PRO A 152 24.28 19.73 4.70
N SER A 153 25.27 18.86 4.52
CA SER A 153 26.57 19.27 4.02
C SER A 153 26.36 19.75 2.60
N LYS A 154 26.64 21.04 2.33
CA LYS A 154 26.59 21.68 1.01
C LYS A 154 27.66 21.16 0.04
N ALA A 155 28.20 19.96 0.25
CA ALA A 155 29.17 19.36 -0.64
C ALA A 155 28.42 18.58 -1.73
N LYS A 156 28.47 19.12 -2.96
CA LYS A 156 28.08 18.41 -4.19
C LYS A 156 29.00 17.21 -4.37
N GLU A 157 28.69 16.08 -3.74
CA GLU A 157 29.26 14.79 -4.10
C GLU A 157 28.23 14.04 -4.94
N GLY A 158 28.62 13.66 -6.15
CA GLY A 158 27.74 13.06 -7.17
C GLY A 158 27.31 11.63 -6.85
N GLY A 159 26.54 11.45 -5.79
CA GLY A 159 25.98 10.16 -5.38
C GLY A 159 25.05 10.26 -4.18
N ILE A 160 24.26 9.21 -3.95
CA ILE A 160 23.38 9.11 -2.77
C ILE A 160 24.27 9.11 -1.52
N THR A 161 24.18 10.17 -0.71
CA THR A 161 24.87 10.23 0.59
C THR A 161 24.43 9.06 1.47
N PHE A 162 25.28 8.60 2.41
CA PHE A 162 24.91 7.57 3.39
C PHE A 162 23.54 7.84 4.08
N ALA A 163 23.24 9.13 4.33
CA ALA A 163 21.94 9.59 4.82
C ALA A 163 20.77 9.26 3.87
N GLY A 164 20.93 9.51 2.56
CA GLY A 164 19.92 9.19 1.56
C GLY A 164 19.72 7.69 1.38
N CYS A 165 20.78 6.88 1.51
CA CYS A 165 20.67 5.42 1.48
C CYS A 165 19.86 4.90 2.68
N LEU A 166 20.14 5.42 3.88
CA LEU A 166 19.39 5.07 5.09
C LEU A 166 17.92 5.49 4.99
N GLN A 167 17.65 6.65 4.40
CA GLN A 167 16.30 7.14 4.16
C GLN A 167 15.54 6.25 3.17
N VAL A 168 16.15 5.89 2.02
CA VAL A 168 15.55 4.94 1.06
C VAL A 168 15.28 3.59 1.72
N LEU A 169 16.21 3.08 2.54
CA LEU A 169 16.02 1.85 3.29
C LEU A 169 14.83 1.93 4.24
N GLY A 170 14.71 3.01 5.02
CA GLY A 170 13.56 3.24 5.91
C GLY A 170 12.24 3.25 5.15
N LEU A 171 12.18 3.99 4.04
CA LEU A 171 10.99 4.06 3.19
C LEU A 171 10.65 2.71 2.52
N CYS A 172 11.66 1.92 2.12
CA CYS A 172 11.48 0.56 1.62
C CYS A 172 10.91 -0.37 2.71
N VAL A 173 11.39 -0.28 3.95
CA VAL A 173 10.87 -1.07 5.07
C VAL A 173 9.40 -0.70 5.33
N PHE A 174 9.07 0.59 5.35
CA PHE A 174 7.67 1.04 5.46
C PHE A 174 6.81 0.45 4.34
N LYS A 175 7.29 0.46 3.09
CA LYS A 175 6.57 -0.13 1.95
C LYS A 175 6.40 -1.65 2.05
N ALA A 176 7.38 -2.37 2.57
CA ALA A 176 7.23 -3.79 2.87
C ALA A 176 6.16 -4.04 3.95
N CYS A 177 6.12 -3.20 4.99
CA CYS A 177 5.06 -3.25 6.00
C CYS A 177 3.67 -2.96 5.41
N VAL A 178 3.54 -1.99 4.50
CA VAL A 178 2.29 -1.73 3.75
C VAL A 178 1.88 -2.96 2.94
N GLY A 179 2.84 -3.64 2.31
CA GLY A 179 2.59 -4.91 1.61
C GLY A 179 2.05 -6.02 2.52
N ILE A 180 2.54 -6.10 3.76
CA ILE A 180 2.03 -7.08 4.75
C ILE A 180 0.63 -6.66 5.25
N PHE A 181 0.41 -5.37 5.43
CA PHE A 181 -0.82 -4.80 5.99
C PHE A 181 -2.06 -5.16 5.14
N TRP A 182 -2.00 -5.00 3.82
CA TRP A 182 -3.17 -5.18 2.94
C TRP A 182 -3.80 -6.59 2.98
N PRO A 183 -3.05 -7.69 2.80
CA PRO A 183 -3.61 -9.04 2.93
C PRO A 183 -4.10 -9.34 4.35
N SER A 184 -3.45 -8.77 5.37
CA SER A 184 -3.75 -9.00 6.78
C SER A 184 -5.05 -8.32 7.21
N ILE A 185 -5.27 -7.07 6.78
CA ILE A 185 -6.51 -6.34 7.05
C ILE A 185 -7.70 -6.99 6.33
N MET A 186 -7.50 -7.50 5.10
CA MET A 186 -8.53 -8.25 4.38
C MET A 186 -8.97 -9.50 5.15
N LYS A 187 -8.02 -10.26 5.72
CA LYS A 187 -8.34 -11.44 6.55
C LYS A 187 -9.06 -11.06 7.85
N MET A 188 -8.67 -9.98 8.52
CA MET A 188 -9.37 -9.53 9.73
C MET A 188 -10.79 -9.06 9.39
N ARG A 189 -10.96 -8.32 8.29
CA ARG A 189 -12.28 -7.90 7.81
C ARG A 189 -13.19 -9.08 7.52
N SER A 190 -12.69 -10.14 6.87
CA SER A 190 -13.51 -11.34 6.60
C SER A 190 -13.86 -12.14 7.86
N GLN A 191 -13.08 -12.02 8.93
CA GLN A 191 -13.34 -12.72 10.20
C GLN A 191 -14.29 -11.97 11.12
N TYR A 192 -14.24 -10.63 11.09
CA TYR A 192 -14.98 -9.77 12.01
C TYR A 192 -16.25 -9.17 11.41
N ILE A 193 -16.35 -9.05 10.09
CA ILE A 193 -17.56 -8.53 9.43
C ILE A 193 -18.47 -9.72 9.09
N PRO A 194 -19.65 -9.83 9.72
CA PRO A 194 -20.58 -10.91 9.40
C PRO A 194 -21.06 -10.82 7.94
N GLU A 195 -21.05 -11.95 7.22
CA GLU A 195 -21.48 -12.02 5.80
C GLU A 195 -23.00 -11.80 5.62
N GLU A 196 -23.78 -11.78 6.71
CA GLU A 196 -25.26 -11.79 6.66
C GLU A 196 -25.96 -10.48 7.10
N ALA A 197 -25.23 -9.42 7.41
CA ALA A 197 -25.83 -8.13 7.82
C ALA A 197 -26.60 -7.44 6.68
#